data_AF-V2WSH5-F1
#
_entry.id   AF-V2WSH5-F1
#
_cell.length_a   1.000
_cell.length_b   1.000
_cell.length_c   1.000
_cell.angle_alpha   90.00
_cell.angle_beta   90.00
_cell.angle_gamma   90.00
#
_symmetry.space_group_name_H-M   'P 1'
#
loop_
_entity.id
_entity.type
_entity.pdbx_description
1 polymer ?
#
loop_
_entity_poly.entity_id
_entity_poly.type
_entity_poly.pdbx_seq_one_letter_code
_entity_poly.pdbx_strand_id
1 'polypeptide(L)'
;MSRLSRPNLRGRESVFTRGPDIHRGDIHATCPADLAECVMSLEDCCEETHAAQTLLRSGTQDLSRITRVLESQRLFLLVDEGTVKRYKSEISEEIEPAVSELIERAEEGLKALHRKENQLKAKVDAAKVKPPRPTAGMTMAAQKLEQRRLNMLVKQREQLESQLKALESEVKALVCDLIVQIDYLVNEISRISQEKGDERNR
;
A
#
# COMPACT_ATOMS: atom_id res chain seq x y z
N MET A 1 -21.87 34.55 34.04
CA MET A 1 -22.55 35.53 34.92
C MET A 1 -23.69 34.83 35.64
N SER A 2 -23.55 34.56 36.95
CA SER A 2 -24.54 33.82 37.73
C SER A 2 -25.42 34.78 38.53
N ARG A 3 -26.74 34.71 38.31
CA ARG A 3 -27.76 35.51 39.00
C ARG A 3 -28.27 34.74 40.24
N LEU A 4 -27.48 34.68 41.30
CA LEU A 4 -27.94 34.13 42.58
C LEU A 4 -27.92 35.22 43.66
N SER A 5 -29.13 35.72 43.90
CA SER A 5 -29.73 36.03 45.21
C SER A 5 -28.90 36.85 46.20
N ARG A 6 -29.28 38.13 46.37
CA ARG A 6 -28.98 38.89 47.59
C ARG A 6 -29.60 38.15 48.80
N PRO A 7 -28.87 37.91 49.91
CA PRO A 7 -29.46 37.29 51.09
C PRO A 7 -30.35 38.32 51.79
N ASN A 8 -31.67 38.06 51.80
CA ASN A 8 -32.61 38.77 52.66
C ASN A 8 -32.41 38.25 54.09
N LEU A 9 -31.85 39.08 54.97
CA LEU A 9 -31.49 38.73 56.36
C LEU A 9 -32.70 38.74 57.32
N ARG A 10 -33.94 38.87 56.82
CA ARG A 10 -35.09 38.49 57.64
C ARG A 10 -35.04 36.98 57.81
N GLY A 11 -34.77 36.54 59.04
CA GLY A 11 -34.79 35.13 59.42
C GLY A 11 -36.05 34.50 58.85
N ARG A 12 -35.86 33.51 57.97
CA ARG A 12 -36.98 32.74 57.42
C ARG A 12 -37.74 32.17 58.61
N GLU A 13 -39.02 32.51 58.71
CA GLU A 13 -39.90 31.81 59.62
C GLU A 13 -39.79 30.32 59.32
N SER A 14 -39.54 29.52 60.35
CA SER A 14 -39.41 28.07 60.23
C SER A 14 -40.66 27.53 59.53
N VAL A 15 -40.48 26.80 58.44
CA VAL A 15 -41.59 26.16 57.72
C VAL A 15 -42.24 25.05 58.58
N PHE A 16 -41.51 24.59 59.60
CA PHE A 16 -42.00 23.63 60.59
C PHE A 16 -42.80 24.36 61.66
N THR A 17 -44.04 23.91 61.87
CA THR A 17 -44.93 24.44 62.91
C THR A 17 -44.30 24.19 64.28
N ARG A 18 -43.73 25.23 64.88
CA ARG A 18 -43.32 25.19 66.28
C ARG A 18 -44.55 24.83 67.12
N GLY A 19 -44.51 23.65 67.75
CA GLY A 19 -45.36 23.38 68.90
C GLY A 19 -45.11 24.44 70.00
N PRO A 20 -46.01 24.58 70.98
CA PRO A 20 -45.96 25.65 71.97
C PRO A 20 -44.56 25.80 72.57
N ASP A 21 -44.02 27.03 72.51
CA ASP A 21 -42.67 27.41 72.96
C ASP A 21 -42.52 27.19 74.48
N ILE A 22 -42.29 25.93 74.88
CA ILE A 22 -41.76 25.60 76.20
C ILE A 22 -40.25 25.54 76.03
N HIS A 23 -39.52 26.51 76.58
CA HIS A 23 -38.07 26.42 76.70
C HIS A 23 -37.70 25.20 77.57
N ARG A 24 -37.48 24.06 76.94
CA ARG A 24 -36.83 22.89 77.53
C ARG A 24 -35.34 23.20 77.59
N GLY A 25 -34.77 23.25 78.81
CA GLY A 25 -33.32 23.36 78.97
C GLY A 25 -32.57 22.24 78.25
N ASP A 26 -31.26 22.44 78.04
CA ASP A 26 -30.37 21.60 77.21
C ASP A 26 -30.43 20.08 77.47
N ILE A 27 -30.95 19.66 78.64
CA ILE A 27 -31.11 18.26 79.05
C ILE A 27 -32.26 17.56 78.28
N HIS A 28 -33.15 18.30 77.63
CA HIS A 28 -34.35 17.77 76.95
C HIS A 28 -34.53 18.28 75.50
N ALA A 29 -33.47 18.78 74.87
CA ALA A 29 -33.48 19.18 73.47
C ALA A 29 -33.56 17.94 72.56
N THR A 30 -34.78 17.43 72.33
CA THR A 30 -35.04 16.40 71.34
C THR A 30 -35.08 17.02 69.95
N CYS A 31 -34.42 16.42 68.97
CA CYS A 31 -34.50 16.86 67.58
C CYS A 31 -35.98 16.89 67.14
N PRO A 32 -36.47 17.95 66.48
CA PRO A 32 -37.84 18.00 65.99
C PRO A 32 -38.06 16.90 64.95
N ALA A 33 -39.21 16.24 65.00
CA ALA A 33 -39.54 15.08 64.16
C ALA A 33 -39.39 15.40 62.66
N ASP A 34 -39.79 16.59 62.23
CA ASP A 34 -39.70 17.03 60.83
C ASP A 34 -38.24 17.14 60.34
N LEU A 35 -37.30 17.51 61.22
CA LEU A 35 -35.87 17.55 60.88
C LEU A 35 -35.31 16.13 60.79
N ALA A 36 -35.77 15.21 61.64
CA ALA A 36 -35.39 13.81 61.54
C ALA A 36 -35.86 13.19 60.22
N GLU A 37 -37.08 13.49 59.76
CA GLU A 37 -37.60 13.05 58.46
C GLU A 37 -36.80 13.64 57.28
N CYS A 38 -36.40 14.92 57.37
CA CYS A 38 -35.53 15.53 56.38
C CYS A 38 -34.13 14.88 56.33
N VAL A 39 -33.57 14.53 57.49
CA VAL A 39 -32.27 13.84 57.57
C VAL A 39 -32.37 12.45 56.97
N MET A 40 -33.41 11.69 57.32
CA MET A 40 -33.66 10.37 56.74
C MET A 40 -33.81 10.44 55.21
N SER A 41 -34.61 11.39 54.71
CA SER A 41 -34.81 11.58 53.26
C SER A 41 -33.50 11.92 52.53
N LEU A 42 -32.62 12.69 53.18
CA LEU A 42 -31.31 13.04 52.63
C LEU A 42 -30.37 11.83 52.62
N GLU A 43 -30.38 11.03 53.68
CA GLU A 43 -29.62 9.78 53.77
C GLU A 43 -30.03 8.81 52.66
N ASP A 44 -31.32 8.62 52.44
CA ASP A 44 -31.87 7.79 51.34
C ASP A 44 -31.41 8.30 49.97
N CYS A 45 -31.51 9.61 49.73
CA CYS A 45 -31.03 10.24 48.49
C CYS A 45 -29.53 10.01 48.27
N CYS A 46 -28.72 10.08 49.32
CA CYS A 46 -27.29 9.81 49.25
C CYS A 46 -27.00 8.34 48.91
N GLU A 47 -27.76 7.41 49.51
CA GLU A 47 -27.63 5.97 49.21
C GLU A 47 -28.01 5.67 47.76
N GLU A 48 -29.14 6.19 47.28
CA GLU A 48 -29.58 6.02 45.88
C GLU A 48 -28.57 6.61 44.89
N THR A 49 -28.03 7.80 45.18
CA THR A 49 -27.02 8.44 44.33
C THR A 49 -25.75 7.61 44.27
N HIS A 50 -25.32 7.06 45.40
CA HIS A 50 -24.16 6.18 45.47
C HIS A 50 -24.38 4.86 44.70
N ALA A 51 -25.57 4.28 44.78
CA ALA A 51 -25.96 3.11 44.00
C ALA A 51 -25.95 3.41 42.49
N ALA A 52 -26.53 4.54 42.07
CA ALA A 52 -26.55 4.99 40.69
C ALA A 52 -25.12 5.23 40.15
N GLN A 53 -24.25 5.88 40.93
CA GLN A 53 -22.85 6.08 40.57
C GLN A 53 -22.12 4.75 40.37
N THR A 54 -22.36 3.78 41.25
CA THR A 54 -21.74 2.46 41.18
C THR A 54 -22.17 1.71 39.93
N LEU A 55 -23.46 1.75 39.59
CA LEU A 55 -24.01 1.17 38.35
C LEU A 55 -23.47 1.86 37.10
N LEU A 56 -23.34 3.18 37.10
CA LEU A 56 -22.77 3.91 35.97
C LEU A 56 -21.29 3.55 35.79
N ARG A 57 -20.52 3.45 36.87
CA ARG A 57 -19.10 3.10 36.79
C ARG A 57 -18.89 1.68 36.26
N SER A 58 -19.70 0.71 36.69
CA SER A 58 -19.63 -0.66 36.15
C SER A 58 -20.12 -0.73 34.71
N GLY A 59 -21.19 -0.01 34.36
CA GLY A 59 -21.75 0.02 33.01
C GLY A 59 -20.88 0.74 31.97
N THR A 60 -20.03 1.69 32.40
CA THR A 60 -19.17 2.49 31.50
C THR A 60 -17.68 2.13 31.56
N GLN A 61 -17.30 1.15 32.38
CA GLN A 61 -15.90 0.75 32.58
C GLN A 61 -15.18 0.44 31.25
N ASP A 62 -15.86 -0.26 30.34
CA ASP A 62 -15.28 -0.71 29.07
C ASP A 62 -15.39 0.30 27.93
N LEU A 63 -16.06 1.44 28.13
CA LEU A 63 -16.30 2.43 27.08
C LEU A 63 -14.98 2.93 26.50
N SER A 64 -14.02 3.29 27.36
CA SER A 64 -12.69 3.75 26.93
C SER A 64 -11.94 2.73 26.08
N ARG A 65 -12.08 1.44 26.39
CA ARG A 65 -11.46 0.35 25.62
C ARG A 65 -12.12 0.21 24.25
N ILE A 66 -13.46 0.23 24.19
CA ILE A 66 -14.20 0.15 22.94
C ILE A 66 -13.90 1.36 22.05
N THR A 67 -13.83 2.57 22.62
CA THR A 67 -13.44 3.78 21.91
C THR A 67 -12.07 3.60 21.24
N ARG A 68 -11.06 3.09 21.95
CA ARG A 68 -9.74 2.80 21.37
C ARG A 68 -9.78 1.76 20.25
N VAL A 69 -10.63 0.74 20.39
CA VAL A 69 -10.82 -0.28 19.34
C VAL A 69 -11.47 0.32 18.09
N LEU A 70 -12.43 1.23 18.27
CA LEU A 70 -13.08 1.94 17.16
C LEU A 70 -12.16 3.00 16.52
N GLU A 71 -11.29 3.63 17.31
CA GLU A 71 -10.23 4.52 16.82
C GLU A 71 -9.19 3.77 15.99
N SER A 72 -8.96 2.49 16.29
CA SER A 72 -8.14 1.61 15.46
C SER A 72 -8.84 1.35 14.13
N GLN A 73 -8.58 2.23 13.17
CA GLN A 73 -9.09 2.11 11.80
C GLN A 73 -8.47 0.89 11.14
N ARG A 74 -9.23 -0.20 11.07
CA ARG A 74 -9.06 -1.17 9.98
C ARG A 74 -9.42 -0.45 8.69
N LEU A 75 -8.41 -0.14 7.89
CA LEU A 75 -8.56 0.39 6.54
C LEU A 75 -9.23 -0.67 5.66
N PHE A 76 -10.56 -0.71 5.66
CA PHE A 76 -11.32 -1.46 4.66
C PHE A 76 -11.40 -0.60 3.41
N LEU A 77 -10.51 -0.88 2.46
CA LEU A 77 -10.65 -0.37 1.10
C LEU A 77 -11.78 -1.14 0.43
N LEU A 78 -12.97 -0.56 0.47
CA LEU A 78 -14.11 -1.04 -0.28
C LEU A 78 -14.04 -0.46 -1.69
N VAL A 79 -13.88 -1.34 -2.68
CA VAL A 79 -13.95 -0.97 -4.09
C VAL A 79 -15.24 -1.53 -4.65
N ASP A 80 -16.05 -0.67 -5.26
CA ASP A 80 -17.30 -1.06 -5.89
C ASP A 80 -17.06 -1.88 -7.17
N GLU A 81 -17.84 -2.93 -7.37
CA GLU A 81 -17.73 -3.81 -8.53
C GLU A 81 -18.04 -3.06 -9.83
N GLY A 82 -19.01 -2.14 -9.82
CA GLY A 82 -19.35 -1.31 -10.98
C GLY A 82 -18.17 -0.45 -11.41
N THR A 83 -17.49 0.15 -10.44
CA THR A 83 -16.27 0.93 -10.66
C THR A 83 -15.14 0.08 -11.25
N VAL A 84 -14.94 -1.15 -10.75
CA VAL A 84 -13.94 -2.09 -11.32
C VAL A 84 -14.28 -2.46 -12.76
N LYS A 85 -15.56 -2.74 -13.06
CA LYS A 85 -16.00 -3.09 -14.42
C LYS A 85 -15.76 -1.95 -15.40
N ARG A 86 -16.09 -0.72 -15.02
CA ARG A 86 -15.88 0.47 -15.87
C ARG A 86 -14.39 0.69 -16.16
N TYR A 87 -13.53 0.66 -15.13
CA TYR A 87 -12.10 0.82 -15.37
C TYR A 87 -11.50 -0.31 -16.18
N LYS A 88 -12.01 -1.55 -16.02
CA LYS A 88 -11.59 -2.66 -16.89
C LYS A 88 -11.99 -2.42 -18.34
N SER A 89 -13.21 -1.94 -18.62
CA SER A 89 -13.62 -1.65 -19.99
C SER A 89 -12.83 -0.50 -20.59
N GLU A 90 -12.65 0.60 -19.85
CA GLU A 90 -11.83 1.75 -20.29
C GLU A 90 -10.39 1.32 -20.62
N ILE A 91 -9.73 0.58 -19.72
CA ILE A 91 -8.37 0.10 -19.94
C ILE A 91 -8.29 -0.85 -21.15
N SER A 92 -9.27 -1.74 -21.31
CA SER A 92 -9.32 -2.63 -22.47
C SER A 92 -9.47 -1.84 -23.77
N GLU A 93 -10.38 -0.84 -23.81
CA GLU A 93 -10.59 0.02 -24.98
C GLU A 93 -9.33 0.83 -25.35
N GLU A 94 -8.55 1.26 -24.35
CA GLU A 94 -7.29 1.98 -24.58
C GLU A 94 -6.15 1.07 -25.03
N ILE A 95 -6.01 -0.12 -24.44
CA ILE A 95 -4.86 -1.01 -24.65
C ILE A 95 -5.02 -1.89 -25.90
N GLU A 96 -6.25 -2.34 -26.20
CA GLU A 96 -6.52 -3.26 -27.30
C GLU A 96 -5.97 -2.79 -28.66
N PRO A 97 -6.16 -1.54 -29.13
CA PRO A 97 -5.60 -1.09 -30.40
C PRO A 97 -4.07 -1.09 -30.42
N ALA A 98 -3.42 -0.75 -29.31
CA ALA A 98 -1.96 -0.76 -29.21
C ALA A 98 -1.39 -2.19 -29.28
N VAL A 99 -2.09 -3.16 -28.68
CA VAL A 99 -1.73 -4.58 -28.77
C VAL A 99 -1.93 -5.09 -30.20
N SER A 100 -3.03 -4.74 -30.85
CA SER A 100 -3.27 -5.12 -32.25
C SER A 100 -2.19 -4.60 -33.19
N GLU A 101 -1.78 -3.34 -33.06
CA GLU A 101 -0.70 -2.75 -33.86
C GLU A 101 0.64 -3.49 -33.65
N LEU A 102 0.97 -3.85 -32.41
CA LEU A 102 2.18 -4.60 -32.11
C LEU A 102 2.15 -6.02 -32.69
N ILE A 103 0.99 -6.67 -32.68
CA ILE A 103 0.80 -7.98 -33.31
C ILE A 103 0.98 -7.86 -34.82
N GLU A 104 0.33 -6.91 -35.48
CA GLU A 104 0.47 -6.70 -36.92
C GLU A 104 1.93 -6.45 -37.32
N ARG A 105 2.63 -5.57 -36.60
CA ARG A 105 4.06 -5.31 -36.81
C ARG A 105 4.91 -6.56 -36.64
N ALA A 106 4.63 -7.38 -35.63
CA ALA A 106 5.34 -8.63 -35.41
C ALA A 106 5.09 -9.64 -36.53
N GLU A 107 3.85 -9.76 -37.02
CA GLU A 107 3.50 -10.62 -38.14
C GLU A 107 4.18 -10.18 -39.44
N GLU A 108 4.23 -8.87 -39.72
CA GLU A 108 4.96 -8.32 -40.87
C GLU A 108 6.46 -8.62 -40.79
N GLY A 109 7.06 -8.42 -39.61
CA GLY A 109 8.45 -8.77 -39.34
C GLY A 109 8.73 -10.26 -39.58
N LEU A 110 7.82 -11.12 -39.12
CA LEU A 110 7.91 -12.57 -39.31
C LEU A 110 7.80 -12.95 -40.80
N LYS A 111 6.85 -12.37 -41.54
CA LYS A 111 6.71 -12.55 -43.00
C LYS A 111 7.98 -12.12 -43.73
N ALA A 112 8.61 -11.01 -43.34
CA ALA A 112 9.85 -10.53 -43.94
C ALA A 112 11.04 -11.48 -43.66
N LEU A 113 11.16 -11.98 -42.43
CA LEU A 113 12.18 -12.97 -42.08
C LEU A 113 11.98 -14.29 -42.84
N HIS A 114 10.75 -14.77 -42.94
CA HIS A 114 10.45 -16.00 -43.66
C HIS A 114 10.76 -15.88 -45.16
N ARG A 115 10.52 -14.72 -45.77
CA ARG A 115 10.96 -14.45 -47.15
C ARG A 115 12.49 -14.49 -47.28
N LYS A 116 13.22 -13.88 -46.36
CA LYS A 116 14.70 -13.92 -46.35
C LYS A 116 15.24 -15.34 -46.15
N GLU A 117 14.62 -16.10 -45.26
CA GLU A 117 14.94 -17.50 -45.02
C GLU A 117 14.77 -18.33 -46.31
N ASN A 118 13.62 -18.20 -46.99
CA ASN A 118 13.35 -18.91 -48.24
C ASN A 118 14.32 -18.50 -49.36
N GLN A 119 14.69 -17.22 -49.44
CA GLN A 119 15.71 -16.76 -50.38
C GLN A 119 17.10 -17.34 -50.08
N LEU A 120 17.49 -17.41 -48.81
CA LEU A 120 18.76 -17.99 -48.39
C LEU A 120 18.79 -19.50 -48.63
N LYS A 121 17.71 -20.22 -48.32
CA LYS A 121 17.55 -21.65 -48.64
C LYS A 121 17.71 -21.88 -50.15
N ALA A 122 16.98 -21.12 -50.97
CA ALA A 122 17.10 -21.22 -52.43
C ALA A 122 18.54 -20.95 -52.94
N LYS A 123 19.26 -19.99 -52.35
CA LYS A 123 20.67 -19.74 -52.68
C LYS A 123 21.58 -20.90 -52.28
N VAL A 124 21.37 -21.48 -51.10
CA VAL A 124 22.13 -22.65 -50.61
C VAL A 124 21.87 -23.85 -51.50
N ASP A 125 20.62 -24.12 -51.84
CA ASP A 125 20.25 -25.26 -52.70
C ASP A 125 20.79 -25.07 -54.13
N ALA A 126 20.71 -23.85 -54.68
CA ALA A 126 21.34 -23.53 -55.96
C ALA A 126 22.87 -23.68 -55.94
N ALA A 127 23.52 -23.39 -54.81
CA ALA A 127 24.96 -23.59 -54.63
C ALA A 127 25.33 -25.07 -54.47
N LYS A 128 24.46 -25.91 -53.90
CA LYS A 128 24.64 -27.37 -53.79
C LYS A 128 24.45 -28.08 -55.14
N VAL A 129 23.50 -27.60 -55.97
CA VAL A 129 23.20 -28.21 -57.28
C VAL A 129 24.23 -27.80 -58.35
N LYS A 130 24.88 -26.63 -58.22
CA LYS A 130 26.04 -26.31 -59.08
C LYS A 130 27.24 -27.15 -58.66
N PRO A 131 27.78 -28.04 -59.52
CA PRO A 131 29.05 -28.70 -59.24
C PRO A 131 30.14 -27.64 -59.07
N PRO A 132 31.18 -27.88 -58.24
CA PRO A 132 32.32 -26.99 -58.17
C PRO A 132 32.89 -26.89 -59.59
N ARG A 133 32.68 -25.73 -60.21
CA ARG A 133 33.25 -25.46 -61.54
C ARG A 133 34.77 -25.61 -61.35
N PRO A 134 35.45 -26.51 -62.07
CA PRO A 134 36.89 -26.62 -61.94
C PRO A 134 37.45 -25.24 -62.26
N THR A 135 38.20 -24.68 -61.31
CA THR A 135 38.96 -23.43 -61.46
C THR A 135 40.11 -23.67 -62.44
N ALA A 136 39.78 -23.96 -63.69
CA ALA A 136 40.70 -24.11 -64.80
C ALA A 136 40.59 -22.83 -65.63
N GLY A 137 41.32 -21.78 -65.25
CA GLY A 137 41.43 -20.56 -66.06
C GLY A 137 41.56 -19.22 -65.33
N MET A 138 41.61 -19.17 -63.99
CA MET A 138 41.92 -17.91 -63.32
C MET A 138 43.41 -17.60 -63.44
N THR A 139 43.72 -16.54 -64.16
CA THR A 139 45.07 -15.97 -64.19
C THR A 139 45.49 -15.58 -62.76
N MET A 140 46.79 -15.65 -62.45
CA MET A 140 47.36 -15.32 -61.13
C MET A 140 46.91 -13.95 -60.59
N ALA A 141 46.51 -13.02 -61.47
CA ALA A 141 45.94 -11.72 -61.11
C ALA A 141 44.52 -11.81 -60.53
N ALA A 142 43.65 -12.68 -61.07
CA ALA A 142 42.30 -12.91 -60.57
C ALA A 142 42.33 -13.64 -59.22
N GLN A 143 43.26 -14.59 -59.03
CA GLN A 143 43.50 -15.21 -57.73
C GLN A 143 44.00 -14.21 -56.69
N LYS A 144 44.92 -13.30 -57.05
CA LYS A 144 45.38 -12.22 -56.14
C LYS A 144 44.24 -11.27 -55.73
N LEU A 145 43.30 -10.96 -56.64
CA LEU A 145 42.16 -10.11 -56.33
C LEU A 145 41.18 -10.80 -55.37
N GLU A 146 40.87 -12.08 -55.62
CA GLU A 146 40.06 -12.91 -54.72
C GLU A 146 40.73 -13.08 -53.34
N GLN A 147 42.05 -13.27 -53.29
CA GLN A 147 42.80 -13.34 -52.03
C GLN A 147 42.69 -12.03 -51.25
N ARG A 148 42.74 -10.87 -51.92
CA ARG A 148 42.56 -9.55 -51.28
C ARG A 148 41.14 -9.39 -50.75
N ARG A 149 40.13 -9.84 -51.50
CA ARG A 149 38.72 -9.80 -51.09
C ARG A 149 38.47 -10.69 -49.88
N LEU A 150 39.02 -11.90 -49.88
CA LEU A 150 39.01 -12.81 -48.73
C LEU A 150 39.67 -12.16 -47.50
N ASN A 151 40.86 -11.58 -47.66
CA ASN A 151 41.55 -10.92 -46.55
C ASN A 151 40.77 -9.72 -45.99
N MET A 152 40.07 -8.95 -46.84
CA MET A 152 39.19 -7.87 -46.34
C MET A 152 37.98 -8.41 -45.58
N LEU A 153 37.35 -9.48 -46.09
CA LEU A 153 36.21 -10.11 -45.40
C LEU A 153 36.63 -10.75 -44.07
N VAL A 154 37.82 -11.34 -44.00
CA VAL A 154 38.39 -11.87 -42.75
C VAL A 154 38.63 -10.73 -41.75
N LYS A 155 39.22 -9.61 -42.18
CA LYS A 155 39.38 -8.44 -41.30
C LYS A 155 38.05 -7.86 -40.83
N GLN A 156 37.05 -7.79 -41.71
CA GLN A 156 35.70 -7.34 -41.34
C GLN A 156 35.06 -8.30 -40.34
N ARG A 157 35.24 -9.62 -40.52
CA ARG A 157 34.76 -10.62 -39.57
C ARG A 157 35.43 -10.45 -38.21
N GLU A 158 36.76 -10.34 -38.16
CA GLU A 158 37.51 -10.15 -36.91
C GLU A 158 37.08 -8.85 -36.19
N GLN A 159 36.84 -7.78 -36.96
CA GLN A 159 36.34 -6.52 -36.42
C GLN A 159 34.92 -6.63 -35.86
N LEU A 160 34.02 -7.35 -36.54
CA LEU A 160 32.67 -7.59 -36.03
C LEU A 160 32.67 -8.52 -34.81
N GLU A 161 33.55 -9.51 -34.77
CA GLU A 161 33.72 -10.40 -33.62
C GLU A 161 34.27 -9.65 -32.39
N SER A 162 35.17 -8.69 -32.59
CA SER A 162 35.66 -7.85 -31.48
C SER A 162 34.59 -6.90 -30.96
N GLN A 163 33.80 -6.29 -31.86
CA GLN A 163 32.65 -5.46 -31.48
C GLN A 163 31.60 -6.27 -30.72
N LEU A 164 31.25 -7.47 -31.19
CA LEU A 164 30.30 -8.35 -30.49
C LEU A 164 30.78 -8.69 -29.08
N LYS A 165 32.06 -9.04 -28.90
CA LYS A 165 32.63 -9.30 -27.57
C LYS A 165 32.58 -8.08 -26.65
N ALA A 166 32.83 -6.90 -27.18
CA ALA A 166 32.75 -5.66 -26.41
C ALA A 166 31.32 -5.39 -25.94
N LEU A 167 30.34 -5.44 -26.85
CA LEU A 167 28.93 -5.31 -26.49
C LEU A 167 28.47 -6.38 -25.50
N GLU A 168 28.91 -7.63 -25.66
CA GLU A 168 28.56 -8.71 -24.72
C GLU A 168 29.09 -8.42 -23.30
N SER A 169 30.30 -7.86 -23.18
CA SER A 169 30.86 -7.46 -21.89
C SER A 169 30.11 -6.28 -21.26
N GLU A 170 29.66 -5.32 -22.07
CA GLU A 170 28.88 -4.16 -21.61
C GLU A 170 27.50 -4.61 -21.11
N VAL A 171 26.81 -5.47 -21.85
CA VAL A 171 25.53 -6.05 -21.42
C VAL A 171 25.69 -6.83 -20.11
N LYS A 172 26.76 -7.62 -19.95
CA LYS A 172 27.03 -8.32 -18.69
C LYS A 172 27.26 -7.35 -17.52
N ALA A 173 27.97 -6.25 -17.75
CA ALA A 173 28.18 -5.23 -16.72
C ALA A 173 26.86 -4.58 -16.30
N LEU A 174 26.03 -4.16 -17.27
CA LEU A 174 24.72 -3.57 -17.01
C LEU A 174 23.78 -4.54 -16.25
N VAL A 175 23.82 -5.84 -16.58
CA VAL A 175 23.06 -6.85 -15.85
C VAL A 175 23.56 -7.02 -14.42
N CYS A 176 24.88 -7.03 -14.19
CA CYS A 176 25.44 -7.07 -12.84
C CYS A 176 25.03 -5.85 -12.01
N ASP A 177 25.08 -4.65 -12.58
CA ASP A 177 24.67 -3.42 -11.90
C ASP A 177 23.18 -3.46 -11.51
N LEU A 178 22.33 -3.99 -12.40
CA LEU A 178 20.91 -4.17 -12.13
C LEU A 178 20.66 -5.18 -11.00
N ILE A 179 21.41 -6.29 -10.97
CA ILE A 179 21.32 -7.30 -9.90
C ILE A 179 21.71 -6.68 -8.55
N VAL A 180 22.80 -5.91 -8.51
CA VAL A 180 23.23 -5.23 -7.27
C VAL A 180 22.18 -4.21 -6.79
N GLN A 181 21.55 -3.47 -7.71
CA GLN A 181 20.46 -2.56 -7.37
C GLN A 181 19.24 -3.30 -6.82
N ILE A 182 18.88 -4.44 -7.42
CA ILE A 182 17.78 -5.28 -6.96
C ILE A 182 18.09 -5.81 -5.56
N ASP A 183 19.29 -6.33 -5.31
CA ASP A 183 19.70 -6.85 -4.01
C ASP A 183 19.69 -5.76 -2.92
N TYR A 184 20.11 -4.54 -3.26
CA TYR A 184 20.03 -3.39 -2.35
C TYR A 184 18.58 -3.06 -1.99
N LEU A 185 17.68 -2.98 -2.99
CA LEU A 185 16.27 -2.69 -2.77
C LEU A 185 15.57 -3.80 -1.96
N VAL A 186 15.88 -5.06 -2.22
CA VAL A 186 15.35 -6.20 -1.45
C VAL A 186 15.77 -6.11 0.01
N ASN A 187 17.06 -5.83 0.28
CA ASN A 187 17.55 -5.66 1.65
C ASN A 187 16.90 -4.46 2.35
N GLU A 188 16.70 -3.35 1.66
CA GLU A 188 16.06 -2.16 2.23
C GLU A 188 14.57 -2.42 2.57
N ILE A 189 13.85 -3.15 1.71
CA ILE A 189 12.46 -3.56 1.96
C ILE A 189 12.38 -4.52 3.17
N SER A 190 13.32 -5.46 3.29
CA SER A 190 13.42 -6.34 4.45
C SER A 190 13.68 -5.55 5.74
N ARG A 191 14.54 -4.53 5.71
CA ARG A 191 14.82 -3.65 6.85
C ARG A 191 13.58 -2.87 7.30
N ILE A 192 12.89 -2.24 6.35
CA ILE A 192 11.63 -1.49 6.61
C ILE A 192 10.54 -2.43 7.17
N SER A 193 10.50 -3.69 6.73
CA SER A 193 9.55 -4.68 7.23
C SER A 193 9.83 -5.10 8.67
N GLN A 194 11.11 -5.20 9.07
CA GLN A 194 11.50 -5.48 10.46
C GLN A 194 11.19 -4.30 11.39
N GLU A 195 11.50 -3.06 10.98
CA GLU A 195 11.19 -1.86 11.78
C GLU A 195 9.68 -1.71 12.04
N LYS A 196 8.83 -1.99 11.03
CA LYS A 196 7.36 -2.00 11.18
C LYS A 196 6.82 -3.19 11.98
N GLY A 197 7.60 -4.25 12.16
CA GLY A 197 7.26 -5.40 13.01
C GLY A 197 7.50 -5.09 14.48
N ASP A 198 8.60 -4.41 14.79
CA ASP A 198 8.98 -4.04 16.15
C ASP A 198 8.12 -2.91 16.73
N GLU A 199 7.64 -1.97 15.88
CA GLU A 199 6.65 -0.96 16.29
C GLU A 199 5.27 -1.56 16.58
N ARG A 200 4.95 -2.75 16.04
CA ARG A 200 3.67 -3.42 16.27
C ARG A 200 3.63 -4.29 17.54
N ASN A 201 4.78 -4.48 18.18
CA ASN A 201 4.97 -5.29 19.39
C ASN A 201 5.25 -4.44 20.66
N ARG A 202 5.13 -3.11 20.57
CA ARG A 202 5.06 -2.19 21.71
C ARG A 202 3.64 -1.70 21.91
#